data_AF-A0A3M7QL77-F1
#
_entry.id   AF-A0A3M7QL77-F1
#
_cell.length_a   1.000
_cell.length_b   1.000
_cell.length_c   1.000
_cell.angle_alpha   90.00
_cell.angle_beta   90.00
_cell.angle_gamma   90.00
#
_symmetry.space_group_name_H-M   'P 1'
#
loop_
_entity.id
_entity.type
_entity.pdbx_description
1 polymer ?
#
loop_
_entity_poly.entity_id
_entity_poly.type
_entity_poly.pdbx_seq_one_letter_code
_entity_poly.pdbx_strand_id
1 'polypeptide(L)'
;MDLKPKRIKHELKKEQKKKICDFHISNPKTSQKDLREKFSTEFNMRIPASTMSDIIKNKEIYRNDEDSYEFRNRDALHPQLEEALHLWFCELRVNKIPVSDQMLIHK
;
A
#
# COMPACT_ATOMS: atom_id res chain seq x y z
N MET A 1 11.42 33.16 13.33
CA MET A 1 10.33 32.20 13.06
C MET A 1 10.98 30.90 12.64
N ASP A 2 11.15 29.97 13.57
CA ASP A 2 11.73 28.66 13.26
C ASP A 2 10.77 27.84 12.38
N LEU A 3 11.13 27.70 11.11
CA LEU A 3 10.45 26.82 10.18
C LEU A 3 10.68 25.38 10.64
N LYS A 4 9.69 24.80 11.33
CA LYS A 4 9.72 23.37 11.67
C LYS A 4 9.93 22.56 10.38
N PRO A 5 10.89 21.63 10.35
CA PRO A 5 11.17 20.85 9.15
C PRO A 5 9.92 20.08 8.72
N LYS A 6 9.57 20.22 7.42
CA LYS A 6 8.44 19.54 6.80
C LYS A 6 8.65 18.03 6.94
N ARG A 7 7.72 17.35 7.62
CA ARG A 7 7.78 15.88 7.78
C ARG A 7 7.74 15.24 6.40
N ILE A 8 8.83 14.59 5.99
CA ILE A 8 8.85 13.74 4.81
C ILE A 8 8.03 12.50 5.16
N LYS A 9 6.85 12.38 4.55
CA LYS A 9 6.05 11.16 4.65
C LYS A 9 6.67 10.13 3.72
N HIS A 10 7.40 9.17 4.29
CA HIS A 10 7.77 7.98 3.54
C HIS A 10 6.58 7.01 3.60
N GLU A 11 5.93 6.82 2.46
CA GLU A 11 4.79 5.91 2.35
C GLU A 11 5.31 4.47 2.32
N LEU A 12 5.00 3.69 3.37
CA LEU A 12 5.32 2.27 3.43
C LEU A 12 4.45 1.50 2.45
N LYS A 13 5.08 0.67 1.60
CA LYS A 13 4.39 -0.26 0.71
C LYS A 13 3.60 -1.30 1.50
N LYS A 14 2.57 -1.90 0.89
CA LYS A 14 1.80 -3.00 1.49
C LYS A 14 2.70 -4.17 1.91
N GLU A 15 3.60 -4.61 1.04
CA GLU A 15 4.58 -5.67 1.32
C GLU A 15 5.41 -5.40 2.58
N GLN A 16 5.85 -4.15 2.77
CA GLN A 16 6.63 -3.75 3.95
C GLN A 16 5.78 -3.82 5.22
N LYS A 17 4.51 -3.41 5.16
CA LYS A 17 3.57 -3.53 6.29
C LYS A 17 3.28 -4.99 6.62
N LYS A 18 3.01 -5.82 5.60
CA LYS A 18 2.79 -7.27 5.73
C LYS A 18 4.00 -7.94 6.42
N LYS A 19 5.21 -7.64 5.96
CA LYS A 19 6.46 -8.14 6.57
C LYS A 19 6.63 -7.75 8.04
N ILE A 20 6.28 -6.52 8.41
CA ILE A 20 6.26 -6.08 9.83
C ILE A 20 5.26 -6.91 10.63
N CYS A 21 4.05 -7.10 10.11
CA CYS A 21 2.98 -7.85 10.77
C CYS A 21 3.35 -9.32 10.95
N ASP A 22 3.87 -9.98 9.91
CA ASP A 22 4.30 -11.38 9.95
C ASP A 22 5.41 -11.58 11.00
N PHE A 23 6.40 -10.68 11.02
CA PHE A 23 7.47 -10.75 12.00
C PHE A 23 6.99 -10.58 13.44
N HIS A 24 6.06 -9.65 13.70
CA HIS A 24 5.49 -9.44 15.02
C HIS A 24 4.62 -10.63 15.47
N ILE A 25 3.92 -11.31 14.55
CA ILE A 25 3.15 -12.52 14.86
C ILE A 25 4.08 -13.68 15.23
N SER A 26 5.17 -13.88 14.47
CA SER A 26 6.17 -14.90 14.79
C SER A 26 6.95 -14.59 16.07
N ASN A 27 7.01 -13.32 16.50
CA ASN A 27 7.77 -12.86 17.66
C ASN A 27 6.94 -11.91 18.55
N PRO A 28 5.89 -12.41 19.24
CA PRO A 28 4.94 -11.57 19.97
C PRO A 28 5.55 -10.85 21.19
N LYS A 29 6.74 -11.27 21.64
CA LYS A 29 7.47 -10.65 22.76
C LYS A 29 8.37 -9.49 22.32
N THR A 30 8.55 -9.27 21.02
CA THR A 30 9.41 -8.19 20.53
C THR A 30 8.81 -6.83 20.87
N SER A 31 9.62 -5.95 21.46
CA SER A 31 9.18 -4.60 21.77
C SER A 31 8.94 -3.80 20.49
N GLN A 32 7.99 -2.88 20.53
CA GLN A 32 7.75 -1.94 19.43
C GLN A 32 9.01 -1.11 19.10
N LYS A 33 9.86 -0.82 20.09
CA LYS A 33 11.14 -0.14 19.90
C LYS A 33 12.06 -0.95 18.98
N ASP A 34 12.17 -2.24 19.25
CA ASP A 34 13.05 -3.16 18.54
C ASP A 34 12.55 -3.42 17.11
N LEU A 35 11.23 -3.57 16.94
CA LEU A 35 10.60 -3.64 15.61
C LEU A 35 10.92 -2.40 14.77
N ARG A 36 10.78 -1.22 15.36
CA ARG A 36 11.05 0.04 14.67
C ARG A 36 12.50 0.14 14.25
N GLU A 37 13.44 -0.20 15.13
CA GLU A 37 14.87 -0.15 14.84
C GLU A 37 15.26 -1.14 13.73
N LYS A 38 14.78 -2.38 13.83
CA LYS A 38 14.97 -3.41 12.81
C LYS A 38 14.47 -2.96 11.44
N PHE A 39 13.19 -2.59 11.34
CA PHE A 39 12.57 -2.28 10.05
C PHE A 39 12.96 -0.90 9.50
N SER A 40 13.36 0.04 10.36
CA SER A 40 13.91 1.31 9.87
C SER A 40 15.26 1.10 9.18
N THR A 41 16.07 0.19 9.73
CA THR A 41 17.36 -0.21 9.14
C THR A 41 17.14 -0.99 7.86
N GLU A 42 16.26 -2.00 7.90
CA GLU A 42 16.00 -2.90 6.78
C GLU A 42 15.44 -2.19 5.55
N PHE A 43 14.56 -1.20 5.74
CA PHE A 43 13.95 -0.45 4.64
C PHE A 43 14.71 0.84 4.29
N ASN A 44 15.83 1.11 4.96
CA ASN A 44 16.59 2.35 4.84
C ASN A 44 15.67 3.59 4.96
N MET A 45 14.72 3.55 5.89
CA MET A 45 13.70 4.59 6.06
C MET A 45 13.36 4.80 7.53
N ARG A 46 13.15 6.05 7.95
CA ARG A 46 12.77 6.33 9.33
C ARG A 46 11.27 6.05 9.54
N ILE A 47 10.94 5.01 10.30
CA ILE A 47 9.54 4.70 10.66
C ILE A 47 9.18 5.38 12.00
N PRO A 48 8.18 6.28 12.04
CA PRO A 48 7.70 6.87 13.29
C PRO A 48 7.08 5.82 14.22
N ALA A 49 7.17 6.04 15.53
CA ALA A 49 6.55 5.16 16.53
C ALA A 49 5.03 5.05 16.32
N SER A 50 4.35 6.16 16.03
CA SER A 50 2.91 6.18 15.74
C SER A 50 2.56 5.29 14.55
N THR A 51 3.33 5.37 13.47
CA THR A 51 3.12 4.55 12.27
C THR A 51 3.31 3.06 12.58
N MET A 52 4.31 2.71 13.39
CA MET A 52 4.51 1.33 13.82
C MET A 52 3.34 0.83 14.67
N SER A 53 2.80 1.67 15.57
CA SER A 53 1.60 1.33 16.35
C SER A 53 0.40 1.09 15.45
N ASP A 54 0.18 1.97 14.47
CA ASP A 54 -0.94 1.85 13.52
C ASP A 54 -0.83 0.58 12.68
N ILE A 55 0.38 0.21 12.25
CA ILE A 55 0.63 -1.01 11.49
C ILE A 55 0.30 -2.26 12.31
N ILE A 56 0.79 -2.32 13.55
CA ILE A 56 0.55 -3.46 14.44
C ILE A 56 -0.93 -3.58 14.81
N LYS A 57 -1.62 -2.44 15.03
CA LYS A 57 -3.05 -2.41 15.36
C LYS A 57 -3.91 -2.95 14.22
N ASN A 58 -3.55 -2.63 12.97
CA ASN A 58 -4.27 -3.03 11.77
C ASN A 58 -3.66 -4.28 11.09
N LYS A 59 -2.94 -5.11 11.85
CA LYS A 59 -2.17 -6.24 11.30
C LYS A 59 -2.98 -7.22 10.44
N GLU A 60 -4.24 -7.46 10.78
CA GLU A 60 -5.09 -8.39 10.03
C GLU A 60 -5.41 -7.86 8.63
N ILE A 61 -5.50 -6.53 8.46
CA ILE A 61 -5.75 -5.90 7.16
C ILE A 61 -4.55 -6.11 6.25
N TYR A 62 -3.33 -5.89 6.76
CA TYR A 62 -2.11 -6.00 5.96
C TYR A 62 -1.68 -7.43 5.69
N ARG A 63 -2.17 -8.39 6.48
CA ARG A 63 -1.87 -9.81 6.30
C ARG A 63 -2.74 -10.48 5.24
N ASN A 64 -4.03 -10.13 5.21
CA ASN A 64 -5.02 -10.74 4.32
C ASN A 64 -5.07 -10.08 2.93
N ASP A 65 -4.36 -8.97 2.73
CA ASP A 65 -4.22 -8.36 1.41
C ASP A 65 -3.36 -9.30 0.52
N GLU A 66 -3.97 -9.80 -0.56
CA GLU A 66 -3.24 -10.44 -1.66
C GLU A 66 -2.21 -9.47 -2.24
N ASP A 67 -1.12 -10.00 -2.78
CA ASP A 67 0.08 -9.25 -3.16
C ASP A 67 -0.22 -8.19 -4.23
N SER A 68 -0.59 -6.99 -3.77
CA SER A 68 -0.82 -5.80 -4.58
C SER A 68 0.36 -4.84 -4.39
N TYR A 69 0.93 -4.38 -5.50
CA TYR A 69 2.00 -3.37 -5.51
C TYR A 69 1.52 -1.98 -5.06
N GLU A 70 0.25 -1.86 -4.66
CA GLU A 70 -0.38 -0.59 -4.35
C GLU A 70 0.00 -0.13 -2.94
N PHE A 71 0.10 1.19 -2.77
CA PHE A 71 0.37 1.80 -1.48
C PHE A 71 -0.88 1.89 -0.58
N ARG A 72 -2.08 1.75 -1.16
CA ARG A 72 -3.37 1.96 -0.50
C ARG A 72 -4.39 0.90 -0.92
N ASN A 73 -5.16 0.41 0.04
CA ASN A 73 -6.46 -0.20 -0.26
C ASN A 73 -7.46 0.94 -0.39
N ARG A 74 -7.86 1.23 -1.63
CA ARG A 74 -8.98 2.11 -1.92
C ARG A 74 -10.03 1.29 -2.65
N ASP A 75 -11.22 1.26 -2.07
CA ASP A 75 -12.36 0.70 -2.76
C ASP A 75 -12.67 1.57 -3.99
N ALA A 76 -12.89 0.92 -5.13
CA ALA A 76 -13.39 1.58 -6.32
C ALA A 76 -14.77 2.20 -6.03
N LEU A 77 -15.03 3.40 -6.54
CA LEU A 77 -16.32 4.06 -6.36
C LEU A 77 -17.44 3.31 -7.09
N HIS A 78 -17.11 2.70 -8.22
CA HIS A 78 -18.02 1.93 -9.06
C HIS A 78 -17.35 0.61 -9.52
N PRO A 79 -17.22 -0.39 -8.63
CA PRO A 79 -16.45 -1.60 -8.91
C PRO A 79 -16.93 -2.35 -10.16
N GLN A 80 -18.25 -2.47 -10.34
CA GLN A 80 -18.83 -3.18 -11.50
C GLN A 80 -18.57 -2.45 -12.82
N LEU A 81 -18.55 -1.11 -12.78
CA LEU A 81 -18.25 -0.31 -13.96
C LEU A 81 -16.77 -0.43 -14.34
N GLU A 82 -15.87 -0.39 -13.35
CA GLU A 82 -14.43 -0.58 -13.57
C GLU A 82 -14.13 -1.97 -14.12
N GLU A 83 -14.82 -3.01 -13.62
CA GLU A 83 -14.71 -4.38 -14.13
C GLU A 83 -15.18 -4.49 -15.59
N ALA A 84 -16.37 -3.96 -15.91
CA ALA A 84 -16.88 -3.96 -17.28
C ALA A 84 -15.97 -3.18 -18.25
N LEU A 85 -15.44 -2.03 -17.81
CA LEU A 85 -14.51 -1.23 -18.58
C LEU A 85 -13.19 -1.96 -18.81
N HIS A 86 -12.68 -2.66 -17.79
CA HIS A 86 -11.48 -3.46 -17.88
C HIS A 86 -11.63 -4.61 -18.89
N LEU A 87 -12.77 -5.32 -18.86
CA LEU A 87 -13.08 -6.39 -19.82
C LEU A 87 -13.13 -5.84 -21.25
N TRP A 88 -13.86 -4.76 -21.48
CA TRP A 88 -13.92 -4.10 -22.79
C TRP A 88 -12.54 -3.66 -23.29
N PHE A 89 -11.72 -3.08 -22.41
CA PHE A 89 -10.35 -2.67 -22.75
C PHE A 89 -9.48 -3.87 -23.13
N CYS A 90 -9.56 -4.97 -22.38
CA CYS A 90 -8.82 -6.20 -22.64
C CYS A 90 -9.19 -6.81 -24.00
N GLU A 91 -10.47 -6.83 -24.36
CA GLU A 91 -10.93 -7.30 -25.68
C GLU A 91 -10.32 -6.47 -26.82
N LEU A 92 -10.30 -5.14 -26.69
CA LEU A 92 -9.71 -4.25 -27.70
C LEU A 92 -8.18 -4.46 -27.81
N ARG A 93 -7.51 -4.68 -26.68
CA ARG A 93 -6.07 -4.98 -26.64
C ARG A 93 -5.72 -6.28 -27.35
N VAL A 94 -6.52 -7.33 -27.16
CA VAL A 94 -6.36 -8.62 -27.87
C VAL A 94 -6.50 -8.43 -29.39
N ASN A 95 -7.44 -7.58 -29.80
CA ASN A 95 -7.66 -7.22 -31.20
C ASN A 95 -6.65 -6.19 -31.75
N LYS A 96 -5.62 -5.82 -30.97
CA LYS A 96 -4.61 -4.81 -31.31
C LYS A 96 -5.18 -3.44 -31.66
N ILE A 97 -6.36 -3.12 -31.14
CA ILE A 97 -6.98 -1.81 -31.29
C ILE A 97 -6.37 -0.88 -30.23
N PRO A 98 -5.74 0.23 -30.62
CA PRO A 98 -5.20 1.18 -29.67
C PRO A 98 -6.35 1.90 -28.96
N VAL A 99 -6.33 1.88 -27.62
CA VAL A 99 -7.27 2.63 -26.77
C VAL A 99 -6.48 3.75 -26.11
N SER A 100 -6.87 4.99 -26.38
CA SER A 100 -6.29 6.18 -25.74
C SER A 100 -7.10 6.59 -24.51
N ASP A 101 -6.47 7.29 -23.56
CA ASP A 101 -7.13 7.86 -22.39
C ASP A 101 -8.36 8.70 -22.74
N GLN A 102 -8.32 9.42 -23.87
CA GLN A 102 -9.48 10.18 -24.34
C GLN A 102 -10.71 9.29 -24.56
N MET A 103 -10.55 8.08 -25.09
CA MET A 103 -11.66 7.15 -25.31
C MET A 103 -12.26 6.60 -24.01
N LEU A 104 -11.46 6.54 -22.93
CA LEU A 104 -11.91 6.09 -21.61
C LEU A 104 -12.62 7.19 -20.82
N ILE A 105 -12.28 8.45 -21.09
CA ILE A 105 -12.73 9.61 -20.31
C ILE A 105 -13.84 10.39 -21.04
N HIS A 106 -13.96 10.24 -22.36
CA HIS A 106 -14.94 11.01 -23.12
C HIS A 106 -16.38 10.69 -22.68
N LYS A 107 -17.09 11.75 -22.30
CA LYS A 107 -18.56 11.74 -22.19
C LYS A 107 -19.21 11.84 -23.55
#